data_AF-A0A972TAS9-F1
#
_entry.id   AF-A0A972TAS9-F1
#
_cell.length_a   1.000
_cell.length_b   1.000
_cell.length_c   1.000
_cell.angle_alpha   90.00
_cell.angle_beta   90.00
_cell.angle_gamma   90.00
#
_symmetry.space_group_name_H-M   'P 1'
#
loop_
_entity.id
_entity.type
_entity.pdbx_description
1 polymer ?
#
loop_
_entity_poly.entity_id
_entity_poly.type
_entity_poly.pdbx_seq_one_letter_code
_entity_poly.pdbx_strand_id
1 'polypeptide(L)' 'MKTTTIELHPQFLFDEDGKPKSVLLDYKVYQELLEILEDFGCEEIIQSRLKEPDEEYLEA' A
#
# COMPACT_ATOMS: atom_id res chain seq x y z
N MET A 1 -0.99 12.93 23.04
CA MET A 1 -0.43 12.63 21.72
C MET A 1 -1.01 13.61 20.72
N LYS A 2 -0.19 14.27 19.90
CA LYS A 2 -0.68 15.06 18.76
C LYS A 2 -1.03 14.05 17.66
N THR A 3 -2.31 13.94 17.31
CA THR A 3 -2.73 13.20 16.12
C THR A 3 -2.44 14.08 14.91
N THR A 4 -1.39 13.75 14.18
CA THR A 4 -1.11 14.34 12.87
C THR A 4 -2.08 13.72 11.88
N THR A 5 -2.98 14.53 11.33
CA THR A 5 -3.87 14.10 10.25
C THR A 5 -3.08 14.11 8.95
N ILE A 6 -2.87 12.94 8.35
CA ILE A 6 -2.24 12.81 7.03
C ILE A 6 -3.33 13.06 5.98
N GLU A 7 -3.23 14.14 5.21
CA GLU A 7 -4.10 14.36 4.06
C GLU A 7 -3.63 13.50 2.88
N LEU A 8 -4.44 12.52 2.53
CA LEU A 8 -4.21 11.63 1.39
C LEU A 8 -4.94 12.21 0.17
N HIS A 9 -4.22 12.39 -0.94
CA HIS A 9 -4.80 12.61 -2.27
C HIS A 9 -4.63 11.35 -3.14
N PRO A 10 -5.37 10.27 -2.84
CA PRO A 10 -5.15 8.98 -3.48
C PRO A 10 -5.56 9.04 -4.95
N GLN A 11 -4.65 8.66 -5.84
CA GLN A 11 -4.99 8.37 -7.24
C GLN A 11 -5.17 6.87 -7.38
N PHE A 12 -6.41 6.42 -7.48
CA PHE A 12 -6.72 5.00 -7.63
C PHE A 12 -6.53 4.55 -9.06
N LEU A 13 -5.87 3.40 -9.22
CA LEU A 13 -5.85 2.64 -10.46
C LEU A 13 -6.88 1.53 -10.33
N PHE A 14 -7.72 1.41 -11.35
CA PHE A 14 -8.86 0.48 -11.36
C PHE A 14 -8.56 -0.71 -12.27
N ASP A 15 -9.12 -1.87 -11.95
CA ASP A 15 -9.10 -3.05 -12.82
C ASP A 15 -10.11 -2.92 -13.98
N GLU A 16 -10.19 -3.96 -14.82
CA GLU A 16 -11.09 -4.01 -15.98
C GLU A 16 -12.57 -3.98 -15.58
N ASP A 17 -12.90 -4.40 -14.35
CA ASP A 17 -14.25 -4.35 -13.78
C ASP A 17 -14.57 -2.99 -13.12
N GLY A 18 -13.63 -2.04 -13.16
CA GLY A 18 -13.77 -0.72 -12.56
C GLY A 18 -13.63 -0.72 -11.03
N LYS A 19 -13.05 -1.77 -10.44
CA LYS A 19 -12.76 -1.83 -9.00
C LYS A 19 -11.36 -1.30 -8.69
N PRO A 20 -11.16 -0.56 -7.58
CA PRO A 20 -9.85 -0.07 -7.22
C PRO A 20 -8.89 -1.24 -6.95
N LYS A 21 -7.83 -1.36 -7.74
CA LYS A 21 -6.79 -2.39 -7.61
C LYS A 21 -5.58 -1.87 -6.84
N SER A 22 -5.19 -0.63 -7.08
CA SER A 22 -4.05 0.00 -6.39
C SER A 22 -4.26 1.50 -6.22
N VAL A 23 -3.40 2.11 -5.41
CA VAL A 23 -3.42 3.55 -5.15
C VAL A 23 -2.02 4.12 -5.27
N LEU A 24 -1.89 5.21 -6.02
CA LEU A 24 -0.70 6.03 -6.06
C LEU A 24 -0.72 6.99 -4.88
N LEU A 25 0.31 6.87 -4.05
CA LEU A 25 0.56 7.73 -2.91
C LEU A 25 1.87 8.50 -3.13
N ASP A 26 1.94 9.70 -2.58
CA ASP A 26 3.21 10.39 -2.43
C ASP A 26 4.15 9.52 -1.58
N TYR A 27 5.42 9.45 -1.97
CA TYR A 27 6.40 8.57 -1.33
C TYR A 27 6.53 8.84 0.17
N LYS A 28 6.49 10.10 0.60
CA LYS A 28 6.57 10.45 2.02
C LYS A 28 5.36 9.91 2.79
N VAL A 29 4.18 10.01 2.20
CA VAL A 29 2.94 9.51 2.79
C VAL A 29 2.92 7.98 2.85
N TYR A 30 3.48 7.31 1.85
CA TYR A 30 3.68 5.86 1.88
C TYR A 30 4.61 5.43 3.02
N GLN A 31 5.73 6.13 3.23
CA GLN A 31 6.65 5.84 4.33
C GLN A 31 5.99 6.03 5.71
N GLU A 32 5.27 7.13 5.92
CA GLU A 32 4.53 7.35 7.18
C GLU A 32 3.47 6.27 7.43
N LEU A 33 2.80 5.79 6.38
CA LEU A 33 1.85 4.67 6.48
C LEU A 33 2.55 3.37 6.90
N LEU A 34 3.73 3.05 6.35
CA LEU A 34 4.48 1.85 6.73
C LEU A 34 4.89 1.89 8.20
N GLU A 35 5.43 3.01 8.68
CA GLU A 35 5.81 3.19 10.09
C GLU A 35 4.61 2.96 11.02
N ILE A 36 3.45 3.52 10.65
CA ILE A 36 2.20 3.31 11.42
C ILE A 36 1.83 1.82 11.45
N LEU A 37 1.90 1.13 10.31
CA LEU A 37 1.54 -0.29 10.23
C LEU A 37 2.54 -1.20 10.98
N GLU A 38 3.82 -0.84 11.02
CA GLU A 38 4.83 -1.49 11.86
C GLU A 38 4.50 -1.31 13.34
N ASP A 39 4.15 -0.09 13.77
CA ASP A 39 3.70 0.20 15.14
C ASP A 39 2.44 -0.58 15.55
N PHE A 40 1.55 -0.89 14.61
CA PHE A 40 0.36 -1.72 14.83
C PHE A 40 0.66 -3.24 14.86
N GLY A 41 1.92 -3.66 14.67
CA GLY A 41 2.32 -5.06 14.63
C GLY A 41 1.88 -5.78 13.35
N CYS A 42 1.62 -5.05 12.26
CA CYS A 42 1.30 -5.62 10.95
C CYS A 42 2.55 -5.93 10.12
N GLU A 43 3.74 -5.79 10.69
CA GLU A 43 5.05 -5.96 10.02
C GLU A 43 5.17 -7.33 9.32
N GLU A 44 4.73 -8.42 9.95
CA GLU A 44 4.76 -9.76 9.33
C GLU A 44 3.86 -9.87 8.08
N ILE A 45 2.72 -9.17 8.08
CA ILE A 45 1.75 -9.17 6.96
C ILE A 45 2.27 -8.31 5.80
N ILE A 46 2.96 -7.21 6.09
CA ILE A 46 3.60 -6.39 5.05
C ILE A 46 4.76 -7.15 4.41
N GLN A 47 5.61 -7.78 5.24
CA GLN A 47 6.79 -8.52 4.76
C GLN A 47 6.43 -9.79 3.98
N SER A 48 5.29 -10.44 4.28
CA SER A 48 4.82 -11.59 3.49
C SER A 48 4.35 -11.17 2.10
N ARG A 49 3.68 -10.00 1.98
CA ARG A 49 3.24 -9.44 0.70
C ARG A 49 4.39 -8.99 -0.20
N LEU A 50 5.50 -8.51 0.37
CA LEU A 50 6.72 -8.22 -0.39
C LEU A 50 7.39 -9.47 -1.00
N LYS A 51 7.01 -10.66 -0.54
CA LYS A 51 7.50 -11.95 -1.05
C LYS A 51 6.49 -12.65 -1.97
N GLU A 52 5.29 -12.09 -2.13
CA GLU A 52 4.35 -12.61 -3.12
C GLU A 52 4.96 -12.38 -4.50
N PRO A 53 5.04 -13.40 -5.37
CA PRO A 53 5.54 -13.21 -6.72
C PRO A 53 4.63 -12.20 -7.42
N ASP A 54 5.22 -11.23 -8.12
CA ASP A 54 4.47 -10.37 -9.03
C ASP A 54 3.72 -11.29 -10.01
N GLU A 55 2.38 -11.34 -9.91
CA GLU A 55 1.52 -12.18 -10.77
C GLU A 55 1.53 -11.73 -12.26
N GLU A 56 2.56 -11.00 -12.72
CA GLU A 56 2.68 -10.45 -14.07
C GLU A 56 3.67 -11.21 -14.98
N TYR A 57 4.10 -12.42 -14.61
CA TYR A 57 4.95 -13.25 -15.50
C TYR A 57 4.55 -14.74 -15.48
N LEU A 58 3.26 -15.06 -15.62
CA LEU A 58 2.78 -16.42 -15.92
C LEU A 58 2.15 -16.54 -17.31
N GLU A 59 2.73 -15.86 -18.30
CA GLU A 59 2.60 -16.28 -19.70
C GLU A 59 4.00 -16.53 -20.29
N ALA A 60 4.42 -17.80 -20.25
CA ALA A 60 5.46 -18.37 -21.11
C ALA A 60 5.24 -19.88 -21.27
#